data_AF-A0A959GDS5-F1
#
_entry.id   AF-A0A959GDS5-F1
#
_cell.length_a   1.000
_cell.length_b   1.000
_cell.length_c   1.000
_cell.angle_alpha   90.00
_cell.angle_beta   90.00
_cell.angle_gamma   90.00
#
_symmetry.space_group_name_H-M   'P 1'
#
loop_
_entity.id
_entity.type
_entity.pdbx_description
1 polymer ?
#
loop_
_entity_poly.entity_id
_entity_poly.type
_entity_poly.pdbx_seq_one_letter_code
_entity_poly.pdbx_strand_id
1 'polypeptide(L)'
;MKHLPLFFAVLLTLPAFSQNNSKKMNGGDTGSIDGIIAALYDVISGPALQTRDWDRFRSLFAPEARLNAVGKGQDGKVEMRTMTVESYIQRVDKQFYMKGFFERELSRKTETFGYITHVFSTYESKQEAGGPVIARGINSIQLAYYEGRYWVVNILWNGETAENPIPVQYLPQLNQQIVNHEDEMIMVGKINRQGLGKVPYSDWFLDGYKNYKVDEASLKSIGKGLNDVQILVFLGTWCSDSQLEAPHFFKILDYLGYDAEQLTMVALSNHPDHYKESPQHEEKGWNIENVPTFIFLRNGKEVGRIVESPAESLEKDMATILR
;
A
#
# COMPACT_ATOMS: atom_id res chain seq x y z
N MET A 1 -60.05 49.98 -20.92
CA MET A 1 -60.41 48.62 -21.37
C MET A 1 -59.15 47.94 -21.89
N LYS A 2 -58.85 46.73 -21.41
CA LYS A 2 -57.85 45.74 -21.90
C LYS A 2 -56.37 46.04 -21.59
N HIS A 3 -55.55 45.16 -21.01
CA HIS A 3 -55.65 43.92 -20.25
C HIS A 3 -54.33 43.79 -19.46
N LEU A 4 -54.38 43.53 -18.16
CA LEU A 4 -53.23 43.23 -17.31
C LEU A 4 -52.96 41.71 -17.38
N PRO A 5 -51.73 41.22 -17.63
CA PRO A 5 -51.48 39.79 -17.65
C PRO A 5 -51.40 39.25 -16.21
N LEU A 6 -52.27 38.29 -15.94
CA LEU A 6 -52.35 37.48 -14.73
C LEU A 6 -51.13 36.53 -14.70
N PHE A 7 -50.19 36.71 -13.78
CA PHE A 7 -49.16 35.70 -13.51
C PHE A 7 -49.77 34.60 -12.63
N PHE A 8 -49.98 33.42 -13.22
CA PHE A 8 -50.31 32.19 -12.49
C PHE A 8 -49.06 31.71 -11.75
N ALA A 9 -49.00 31.91 -10.44
CA ALA A 9 -47.99 31.31 -9.57
C ALA A 9 -48.38 29.84 -9.32
N VAL A 10 -47.71 28.91 -9.98
CA VAL A 10 -47.77 27.48 -9.65
C VAL A 10 -46.94 27.27 -8.38
N LEU A 11 -47.61 27.12 -7.23
CA LEU A 11 -46.97 26.60 -6.02
C LEU A 11 -46.68 25.10 -6.23
N LEU A 12 -45.44 24.78 -6.57
CA LEU A 12 -44.90 23.43 -6.46
C LEU A 12 -44.49 23.19 -5.00
N THR A 13 -45.29 22.44 -4.26
CA THR A 13 -44.90 21.91 -2.95
C THR A 13 -43.82 20.85 -3.17
N LEU A 14 -42.57 21.20 -2.87
CA LEU A 14 -41.48 20.22 -2.80
C LEU A 14 -41.69 19.32 -1.57
N PRO A 15 -41.55 17.97 -1.69
CA PRO A 15 -41.53 17.12 -0.51
C PRO A 15 -40.29 17.44 0.32
N ALA A 16 -40.50 17.65 1.62
CA ALA A 16 -39.44 17.81 2.60
C ALA A 16 -38.56 16.56 2.60
N PHE A 17 -37.34 16.67 2.06
CA PHE A 17 -36.30 15.68 2.31
C PHE A 17 -35.86 15.81 3.76
N SER A 18 -36.19 14.78 4.54
CA SER A 18 -35.69 14.57 5.90
C SER A 18 -34.18 14.67 5.92
N GLN A 19 -33.65 15.49 6.82
CA GLN A 19 -32.25 15.49 7.21
C GLN A 19 -31.87 14.07 7.62
N ASN A 20 -30.98 13.45 6.86
CA ASN A 20 -30.22 12.31 7.34
C ASN A 20 -28.82 12.83 7.65
N ASN A 21 -28.42 12.69 8.92
CA ASN A 21 -27.17 13.17 9.48
C ASN A 21 -25.98 12.89 8.54
N SER A 22 -25.39 13.97 8.00
CA SER A 22 -24.19 13.91 7.17
C SER A 22 -23.00 13.44 8.01
N LYS A 23 -22.73 12.13 7.92
CA LYS A 23 -21.54 11.47 8.43
C LYS A 23 -20.31 11.99 7.66
N LYS A 24 -19.43 12.71 8.39
CA LYS A 24 -17.97 12.93 8.22
C LYS A 24 -17.38 12.81 6.79
N MET A 25 -16.70 13.89 6.35
CA MET A 25 -15.80 14.01 5.19
C MET A 25 -15.32 12.67 4.58
N ASN A 26 -15.84 12.27 3.42
CA ASN A 26 -15.40 11.08 2.68
C ASN A 26 -15.49 11.34 1.16
N GLY A 27 -14.38 11.74 0.52
CA GLY A 27 -14.30 11.96 -0.93
C GLY A 27 -14.09 10.68 -1.76
N GLY A 28 -14.24 9.48 -1.17
CA GLY A 28 -13.99 8.20 -1.83
C GLY A 28 -12.59 8.09 -2.43
N ASP A 29 -12.44 7.28 -3.50
CA ASP A 29 -11.18 7.10 -4.23
C ASP A 29 -10.57 8.41 -4.75
N THR A 30 -11.33 9.50 -4.91
CA THR A 30 -10.84 10.69 -5.63
C THR A 30 -10.80 11.95 -4.79
N GLY A 31 -11.07 11.84 -3.49
CA GLY A 31 -11.00 12.95 -2.54
C GLY A 31 -9.58 13.37 -2.17
N SER A 32 -8.59 12.50 -2.39
CA SER A 32 -7.19 12.74 -2.05
C SER A 32 -6.25 12.11 -3.08
N ILE A 33 -5.00 12.60 -3.11
CA ILE A 33 -3.93 12.02 -3.93
C ILE A 33 -3.70 10.56 -3.52
N ASP A 34 -3.67 10.26 -2.21
CA ASP A 34 -3.47 8.90 -1.72
C ASP A 34 -4.61 7.96 -2.14
N GLY A 35 -5.86 8.43 -2.06
CA GLY A 35 -7.02 7.65 -2.47
C GLY A 35 -6.97 7.26 -3.94
N ILE A 36 -6.64 8.21 -4.82
CA ILE A 36 -6.73 7.97 -6.27
C ILE A 36 -5.57 7.08 -6.75
N ILE A 37 -4.39 7.25 -6.15
CA ILE A 37 -3.24 6.38 -6.41
C ILE A 37 -3.51 4.97 -5.90
N ALA A 38 -4.04 4.81 -4.68
CA ALA A 38 -4.41 3.50 -4.15
C ALA A 38 -5.44 2.80 -5.04
N ALA A 39 -6.48 3.53 -5.49
CA ALA A 39 -7.51 3.00 -6.39
C ALA A 39 -6.95 2.56 -7.76
N LEU A 40 -5.98 3.30 -8.32
CA LEU A 40 -5.33 2.92 -9.59
C LEU A 40 -4.67 1.54 -9.48
N TYR A 41 -3.89 1.29 -8.42
CA TYR A 41 -3.20 0.01 -8.20
C TYR A 41 -4.17 -1.12 -7.84
N ASP A 42 -5.17 -0.83 -7.00
CA ASP A 42 -6.14 -1.81 -6.53
C ASP A 42 -7.00 -2.35 -7.69
N VAL A 43 -7.53 -1.48 -8.56
CA VAL A 43 -8.46 -1.90 -9.61
C VAL A 43 -7.82 -2.79 -10.68
N ILE A 44 -6.54 -2.60 -10.98
CA ILE A 44 -5.82 -3.47 -11.93
C ILE A 44 -5.37 -4.79 -11.29
N SER A 45 -5.30 -4.83 -9.96
CA SER A 45 -4.79 -5.96 -9.18
C SER A 45 -5.88 -6.99 -8.82
N GLY A 46 -5.52 -8.26 -8.84
CA GLY A 46 -6.41 -9.35 -8.44
C GLY A 46 -6.01 -10.73 -8.98
N PRO A 47 -6.58 -11.80 -8.42
CA PRO A 47 -6.34 -13.17 -8.88
C PRO A 47 -6.86 -13.41 -10.30
N ALA A 48 -6.44 -14.54 -10.87
CA ALA A 48 -7.01 -15.08 -12.09
C ALA A 48 -8.48 -15.44 -11.90
N LEU A 49 -9.22 -15.48 -13.00
CA LEU A 49 -10.65 -15.78 -13.11
C LEU A 49 -11.55 -14.82 -12.32
N GLN A 50 -11.02 -13.64 -11.95
CA GLN A 50 -11.78 -12.55 -11.35
C GLN A 50 -11.79 -11.35 -12.29
N THR A 51 -13.00 -10.91 -12.67
CA THR A 51 -13.20 -9.69 -13.46
C THR A 51 -12.78 -8.45 -12.67
N ARG A 52 -12.16 -7.48 -13.35
CA ARG A 52 -11.84 -6.18 -12.75
C ARG A 52 -13.04 -5.26 -12.76
N ASP A 53 -13.06 -4.33 -11.81
CA ASP A 53 -14.05 -3.25 -11.78
C ASP A 53 -13.62 -2.13 -12.72
N TRP A 54 -13.84 -2.34 -14.02
CA TRP A 54 -13.46 -1.37 -15.05
C TRP A 54 -14.30 -0.09 -15.00
N ASP A 55 -15.47 -0.10 -14.37
CA ASP A 55 -16.25 1.12 -14.17
C ASP A 55 -15.63 1.99 -13.07
N ARG A 56 -15.15 1.37 -11.99
CA ARG A 56 -14.30 2.06 -11.01
C ARG A 56 -13.03 2.59 -11.67
N PHE A 57 -12.34 1.80 -12.50
CA PHE A 57 -11.15 2.26 -13.24
C PHE A 57 -11.46 3.52 -14.06
N ARG A 58 -12.47 3.46 -14.93
CA ARG A 58 -12.90 4.59 -15.77
C ARG A 58 -13.22 5.83 -14.95
N SER A 59 -13.84 5.65 -13.79
CA SER A 59 -14.23 6.76 -12.92
C SER A 59 -13.05 7.58 -12.38
N LEU A 60 -11.82 7.04 -12.41
CA LEU A 60 -10.61 7.74 -11.94
C LEU A 60 -10.06 8.73 -12.98
N PHE A 61 -10.40 8.58 -14.26
CA PHE A 61 -9.77 9.31 -15.37
C PHE A 61 -10.62 10.47 -15.87
N ALA A 62 -9.95 11.56 -16.26
CA ALA A 62 -10.58 12.62 -17.05
C ALA A 62 -10.99 12.10 -18.44
N PRO A 63 -12.01 12.68 -19.10
CA PRO A 63 -12.55 12.19 -20.38
C PRO A 63 -11.50 11.99 -21.50
N GLU A 64 -10.45 12.81 -21.53
CA GLU A 64 -9.39 12.75 -22.56
C GLU A 64 -8.08 12.15 -22.07
N ALA A 65 -8.08 11.51 -20.89
CA ALA A 65 -6.86 10.99 -20.31
C ALA A 65 -6.17 9.96 -21.23
N ARG A 66 -4.84 9.87 -21.08
CA ARG A 66 -4.01 8.96 -21.86
C ARG A 66 -3.14 8.09 -20.97
N LEU A 67 -2.89 6.88 -21.45
CA LEU A 67 -1.95 5.92 -20.90
C LEU A 67 -0.84 5.71 -21.92
N ASN A 68 0.42 5.96 -21.54
CA ASN A 68 1.56 6.00 -22.43
C ASN A 68 2.66 5.06 -21.95
N ALA A 69 2.90 3.98 -22.71
CA ALA A 69 3.97 3.02 -22.42
C ALA A 69 5.23 3.39 -23.21
N VAL A 70 6.33 3.69 -22.54
CA VAL A 70 7.64 3.93 -23.16
C VAL A 70 8.52 2.69 -23.00
N GLY A 71 9.19 2.30 -24.08
CA GLY A 71 10.10 1.18 -24.07
C GLY A 71 10.72 0.94 -25.44
N LYS A 72 11.55 -0.10 -25.55
CA LYS A 72 12.13 -0.48 -26.85
C LYS A 72 11.15 -1.35 -27.64
N GLY A 73 10.95 -1.00 -28.92
CA GLY A 73 10.27 -1.84 -29.90
C GLY A 73 11.11 -3.05 -30.29
N GLN A 74 10.58 -3.91 -31.16
CA GLN A 74 11.31 -5.09 -31.66
C GLN A 74 12.57 -4.72 -32.46
N ASP A 75 12.60 -3.53 -33.05
CA ASP A 75 13.76 -2.98 -33.77
C ASP A 75 14.80 -2.33 -32.84
N GLY A 76 14.58 -2.39 -31.53
CA GLY A 76 15.46 -1.84 -30.49
C GLY A 76 15.34 -0.33 -30.30
N LYS A 77 14.51 0.39 -31.08
CA LYS A 77 14.31 1.83 -30.91
C LYS A 77 13.36 2.13 -29.77
N VAL A 78 13.59 3.25 -29.09
CA VAL A 78 12.67 3.74 -28.05
C VAL A 78 11.42 4.29 -28.73
N GLU A 79 10.28 3.76 -28.33
CA GLU A 79 8.97 4.11 -28.85
C GLU A 79 8.02 4.39 -27.68
N MET A 80 7.00 5.21 -27.95
CA MET A 80 5.89 5.43 -27.03
C MET A 80 4.60 4.89 -27.63
N ARG A 81 3.94 3.98 -26.91
CA ARG A 81 2.60 3.52 -27.23
C ARG A 81 1.58 4.31 -26.42
N THR A 82 0.84 5.18 -27.10
CA THR A 82 -0.27 5.95 -26.53
C THR A 82 -1.59 5.17 -26.63
N MET A 83 -2.36 5.17 -25.55
CA MET A 83 -3.64 4.47 -25.40
C MET A 83 -4.68 5.40 -24.76
N THR A 84 -5.93 5.26 -25.17
CA THR A 84 -7.10 5.69 -24.38
C THR A 84 -7.34 4.70 -23.24
N VAL A 85 -8.13 5.11 -22.24
CA VAL A 85 -8.60 4.22 -21.15
C VAL A 85 -9.23 2.94 -21.70
N GLU A 86 -10.14 3.04 -22.67
CA GLU A 86 -10.79 1.87 -23.27
C GLU A 86 -9.81 0.95 -24.02
N SER A 87 -8.89 1.52 -24.80
CA SER A 87 -7.90 0.70 -25.51
C SER A 87 -6.91 0.01 -24.57
N TYR A 88 -6.61 0.61 -23.41
CA TYR A 88 -5.86 -0.04 -22.35
C TYR A 88 -6.64 -1.21 -21.75
N ILE A 89 -7.90 -1.00 -21.36
CA ILE A 89 -8.79 -2.05 -20.82
C ILE A 89 -8.86 -3.24 -21.79
N GLN A 90 -9.19 -2.98 -23.06
CA GLN A 90 -9.27 -4.01 -24.10
C GLN A 90 -7.98 -4.81 -24.26
N ARG A 91 -6.83 -4.16 -24.07
CA ARG A 91 -5.52 -4.78 -24.18
C ARG A 91 -5.22 -5.72 -23.01
N VAL A 92 -5.58 -5.33 -21.79
CA VAL A 92 -5.14 -6.04 -20.57
C VAL A 92 -6.18 -6.98 -19.98
N ASP A 93 -7.48 -6.70 -20.16
CA ASP A 93 -8.59 -7.38 -19.47
C ASP A 93 -8.52 -8.91 -19.58
N LYS A 94 -8.45 -9.42 -20.81
CA LYS A 94 -8.35 -10.87 -21.05
C LYS A 94 -7.11 -11.47 -20.37
N GLN A 95 -5.98 -10.78 -20.38
CA GLN A 95 -4.75 -11.29 -19.77
C GLN A 95 -4.86 -11.30 -18.24
N PHE A 96 -5.35 -10.21 -17.65
CA PHE A 96 -5.55 -10.09 -16.21
C PHE A 96 -6.56 -11.12 -15.70
N TYR A 97 -7.66 -11.32 -16.43
CA TYR A 97 -8.63 -12.37 -16.09
C TYR A 97 -8.00 -13.76 -16.20
N MET A 98 -7.29 -14.08 -17.29
CA MET A 98 -6.80 -15.45 -17.48
C MET A 98 -5.64 -15.83 -16.58
N LYS A 99 -4.78 -14.88 -16.22
CA LYS A 99 -3.52 -15.17 -15.50
C LYS A 99 -3.49 -14.60 -14.09
N GLY A 100 -4.38 -13.68 -13.74
CA GLY A 100 -4.19 -12.78 -12.60
C GLY A 100 -3.24 -11.66 -12.96
N PHE A 101 -3.11 -10.69 -12.07
CA PHE A 101 -2.12 -9.63 -12.14
C PHE A 101 -2.19 -8.87 -10.84
N PHE A 102 -1.06 -8.58 -10.23
CA PHE A 102 -0.97 -7.74 -9.04
C PHE A 102 0.10 -6.71 -9.28
N GLU A 103 -0.20 -5.45 -9.06
CA GLU A 103 0.77 -4.37 -9.10
C GLU A 103 0.61 -3.52 -7.86
N ARG A 104 1.73 -3.21 -7.21
CA ARG A 104 1.75 -2.35 -6.03
C ARG A 104 2.80 -1.28 -6.14
N GLU A 105 2.52 -0.15 -5.51
CA GLU A 105 3.49 0.91 -5.33
C GLU A 105 4.55 0.52 -4.30
N LEU A 106 5.80 0.79 -4.63
CA LEU A 106 6.96 0.60 -3.77
C LEU A 106 7.36 1.91 -3.08
N SER A 107 7.44 2.98 -3.85
CA SER A 107 7.93 4.30 -3.45
C SER A 107 7.34 5.37 -4.36
N ARG A 108 7.19 6.60 -3.88
CA ARG A 108 6.72 7.72 -4.70
C ARG A 108 7.42 9.02 -4.36
N LYS A 109 7.47 9.93 -5.33
CA LYS A 109 7.69 11.37 -5.13
C LYS A 109 6.49 12.14 -5.64
N THR A 110 6.00 13.08 -4.84
CA THR A 110 4.82 13.88 -5.15
C THR A 110 5.17 15.36 -5.14
N GLU A 111 4.85 16.06 -6.22
CA GLU A 111 4.98 17.52 -6.32
C GLU A 111 3.65 18.14 -6.72
N THR A 112 3.25 19.21 -6.06
CA THR A 112 1.96 19.90 -6.31
C THR A 112 2.18 21.40 -6.44
N PHE A 113 1.56 22.01 -7.45
CA PHE A 113 1.50 23.46 -7.62
C PHE A 113 0.08 23.86 -8.04
N GLY A 114 -0.61 24.65 -7.20
CA GLY A 114 -2.01 24.99 -7.44
C GLY A 114 -2.88 23.74 -7.55
N TYR A 115 -3.55 23.55 -8.69
CA TYR A 115 -4.49 22.46 -8.95
C TYR A 115 -3.91 21.29 -9.75
N ILE A 116 -2.59 21.24 -9.94
CA ILE A 116 -1.91 20.14 -10.63
C ILE A 116 -0.97 19.39 -9.67
N THR A 117 -0.91 18.07 -9.82
CA THR A 117 -0.04 17.20 -9.05
C THR A 117 0.67 16.23 -9.97
N HIS A 118 1.98 16.07 -9.79
CA HIS A 118 2.78 15.02 -10.38
C HIS A 118 3.13 13.98 -9.33
N VAL A 119 2.91 12.71 -9.65
CA VAL A 119 3.29 11.57 -8.81
C VAL A 119 4.21 10.67 -9.61
N PHE A 120 5.46 10.56 -9.19
CA PHE A 120 6.46 9.66 -9.76
C PHE A 120 6.53 8.41 -8.89
N SER A 121 5.80 7.37 -9.29
CA SER A 121 5.47 6.19 -8.50
C SER A 121 6.18 4.94 -9.03
N THR A 122 7.12 4.43 -8.25
CA THR A 122 7.83 3.19 -8.54
C THR A 122 6.94 2.01 -8.17
N TYR A 123 6.80 1.04 -9.08
CA TYR A 123 5.96 -0.13 -8.88
C TYR A 123 6.74 -1.44 -9.03
N GLU A 124 6.16 -2.50 -8.49
CA GLU A 124 6.43 -3.87 -8.89
C GLU A 124 5.15 -4.58 -9.27
N SER A 125 5.26 -5.53 -10.20
CA SER A 125 4.16 -6.38 -10.63
C SER A 125 4.49 -7.85 -10.37
N LYS A 126 3.47 -8.62 -10.01
CA LYS A 126 3.48 -10.06 -9.76
C LYS A 126 2.32 -10.73 -10.50
N GLN A 127 2.46 -12.02 -10.81
CA GLN A 127 1.39 -12.80 -11.43
C GLN A 127 0.32 -13.20 -10.41
N GLU A 128 0.74 -13.48 -9.18
CA GLU A 128 -0.05 -13.91 -8.02
C GLU A 128 0.39 -13.12 -6.78
N ALA A 129 -0.50 -12.89 -5.81
CA ALA A 129 -0.24 -12.01 -4.67
C ALA A 129 1.04 -12.37 -3.87
N GLY A 130 1.33 -13.67 -3.72
CA GLY A 130 2.53 -14.18 -3.05
C GLY A 130 3.64 -14.63 -3.99
N GLY A 131 3.47 -14.44 -5.30
CA GLY A 131 4.41 -14.93 -6.32
C GLY A 131 5.67 -14.07 -6.47
N PRO A 132 6.60 -14.50 -7.33
CA PRO A 132 7.81 -13.74 -7.62
C PRO A 132 7.48 -12.44 -8.37
N VAL A 133 8.32 -11.43 -8.16
CA VAL A 133 8.28 -10.18 -8.95
C VAL A 133 8.58 -10.50 -10.41
N ILE A 134 7.69 -10.11 -11.32
CA ILE A 134 7.83 -10.33 -12.76
C ILE A 134 8.24 -9.06 -13.52
N ALA A 135 7.99 -7.89 -12.94
CA ALA A 135 8.34 -6.62 -13.52
C ALA A 135 8.46 -5.55 -12.43
N ARG A 136 9.27 -4.52 -12.71
CA ARG A 136 9.25 -3.25 -11.99
C ARG A 136 9.27 -2.12 -13.00
N GLY A 137 8.97 -0.92 -12.55
CA GLY A 137 9.06 0.28 -13.38
C GLY A 137 8.66 1.51 -12.61
N ILE A 138 8.50 2.62 -13.33
CA ILE A 138 8.02 3.86 -12.76
C ILE A 138 6.86 4.40 -13.60
N ASN A 139 5.77 4.75 -12.92
CA ASN A 139 4.66 5.53 -13.43
C ASN A 139 4.90 7.02 -13.13
N SER A 140 4.88 7.86 -14.16
CA SER A 140 4.74 9.32 -14.07
C SER A 140 3.26 9.65 -14.26
N ILE A 141 2.58 9.91 -13.15
CA ILE A 141 1.13 10.13 -13.08
C ILE A 141 0.90 11.62 -12.92
N GLN A 142 0.06 12.18 -13.78
CA GLN A 142 -0.38 13.56 -13.69
C GLN A 142 -1.84 13.59 -13.25
N LEU A 143 -2.11 14.35 -12.19
CA LEU A 143 -3.43 14.56 -11.63
C LEU A 143 -3.81 16.04 -11.75
N ALA A 144 -5.10 16.29 -11.93
CA ALA A 144 -5.70 17.62 -11.84
C ALA A 144 -6.83 17.62 -10.79
N TYR A 145 -6.89 18.67 -9.96
CA TYR A 145 -7.97 18.86 -8.99
C TYR A 145 -8.99 19.86 -9.53
N TYR A 146 -10.18 19.38 -9.89
CA TYR A 146 -11.30 20.22 -10.31
C TYR A 146 -12.63 19.53 -10.00
N GLU A 147 -13.71 20.31 -9.88
CA GLU A 147 -15.04 19.82 -9.48
C GLU A 147 -15.03 19.06 -8.13
N GLY A 148 -14.14 19.48 -7.21
CA GLY A 148 -14.07 18.95 -5.85
C GLY A 148 -13.37 17.59 -5.72
N ARG A 149 -12.69 17.10 -6.76
CA ARG A 149 -11.99 15.82 -6.76
C ARG A 149 -10.72 15.82 -7.62
N TYR A 150 -9.88 14.81 -7.42
CA TYR A 150 -8.75 14.52 -8.29
C TYR A 150 -9.19 13.70 -9.51
N TRP A 151 -8.57 13.99 -10.65
CA TRP A 151 -8.72 13.28 -11.91
C TRP A 151 -7.35 12.88 -12.43
N VAL A 152 -7.21 11.64 -12.90
CA VAL A 152 -6.03 11.22 -13.65
C VAL A 152 -6.13 11.80 -15.06
N VAL A 153 -5.15 12.62 -15.47
CA VAL A 153 -5.11 13.21 -16.81
C VAL A 153 -4.12 12.49 -17.72
N ASN A 154 -3.06 11.92 -17.17
CA ASN A 154 -2.07 11.18 -17.93
C ASN A 154 -1.32 10.18 -17.02
N ILE A 155 -1.03 9.00 -17.54
CA ILE A 155 -0.07 8.06 -16.95
C ILE A 155 0.95 7.72 -18.02
N LEU A 156 2.21 8.05 -17.78
CA LEU A 156 3.36 7.69 -18.62
C LEU A 156 4.24 6.74 -17.84
N TRP A 157 4.61 5.59 -18.39
CA TRP A 157 5.47 4.65 -17.67
C TRP A 157 6.60 4.09 -18.51
N ASN A 158 7.65 3.67 -17.82
CA ASN A 158 8.77 2.92 -18.38
C ASN A 158 9.07 1.74 -17.45
N GLY A 159 9.15 0.54 -18.02
CA GLY A 159 9.60 -0.65 -17.29
C GLY A 159 11.09 -0.61 -17.00
N GLU A 160 11.50 -1.19 -15.89
CA GLU A 160 12.91 -1.42 -15.57
C GLU A 160 13.52 -2.45 -16.53
N THR A 161 14.77 -2.22 -16.96
CA THR A 161 15.57 -3.21 -17.68
C THR A 161 16.98 -3.27 -17.12
N ALA A 162 17.78 -4.27 -17.54
CA ALA A 162 19.19 -4.34 -17.14
C ALA A 162 20.00 -3.13 -17.62
N GLU A 163 19.63 -2.53 -18.77
CA GLU A 163 20.28 -1.33 -19.30
C GLU A 163 19.76 -0.03 -18.68
N ASN A 164 18.56 -0.06 -18.09
CA ASN A 164 17.93 1.08 -17.45
C ASN A 164 17.33 0.66 -16.09
N PRO A 165 18.19 0.39 -15.08
CA PRO A 165 17.73 0.03 -13.75
C PRO A 165 17.04 1.22 -13.07
N ILE A 166 16.12 0.95 -12.15
CA ILE A 166 15.47 2.00 -11.37
C ILE A 166 16.53 2.68 -10.48
N PRO A 167 16.70 4.02 -10.57
CA PRO A 167 17.63 4.73 -9.71
C PRO A 167 17.29 4.58 -8.22
N VAL A 168 18.32 4.43 -7.38
CA VAL A 168 18.16 4.17 -5.94
C VAL A 168 17.29 5.22 -5.24
N GLN A 169 17.32 6.49 -5.65
CA GLN A 169 16.49 7.55 -5.08
C GLN A 169 14.97 7.40 -5.35
N TYR A 170 14.57 6.46 -6.22
CA TYR A 170 13.17 6.12 -6.50
C TYR A 170 12.79 4.75 -5.96
N LEU A 171 13.70 4.04 -5.30
CA LEU A 171 13.37 2.83 -4.55
C LEU A 171 12.95 3.18 -3.11
N PRO A 172 12.26 2.25 -2.41
CA PRO A 172 12.02 2.40 -0.98
C PRO A 172 13.35 2.65 -0.25
N GLN A 173 13.43 3.75 0.49
CA GLN A 173 14.57 4.01 1.36
C GLN A 173 14.40 3.18 2.64
N LEU A 174 15.24 2.15 2.78
CA LEU A 174 15.19 1.24 3.92
C LEU A 174 16.05 1.75 5.06
N ASN A 175 15.64 1.44 6.30
CA ASN A 175 16.41 1.67 7.51
C ASN A 175 16.82 3.14 7.69
N GLN A 176 15.91 4.06 7.34
CA GLN A 176 16.08 5.47 7.64
C GLN A 176 16.12 5.65 9.16
N GLN A 177 16.91 6.62 9.63
CA GLN A 177 17.10 6.88 11.04
C GLN A 177 16.96 8.36 11.33
N ILE A 178 16.35 8.67 12.47
CA ILE A 178 16.24 10.02 13.02
C ILE A 178 16.69 10.01 14.48
N VAL A 179 16.94 11.19 15.02
CA VAL A 179 17.13 11.38 16.46
C VAL A 179 15.77 11.76 17.05
N ASN A 180 15.33 11.07 18.10
CA ASN A 180 14.07 11.38 18.77
C ASN A 180 14.21 12.51 19.81
N HIS A 181 13.13 12.80 20.53
CA HIS A 181 13.09 13.84 21.56
C HIS A 181 13.90 13.52 22.83
N GLU A 182 14.43 12.30 22.92
CA GLU A 182 15.28 11.80 24.02
C GLU A 182 16.75 11.67 23.58
N ASP A 183 17.12 12.27 22.43
CA ASP A 183 18.44 12.20 21.80
C ASP A 183 18.88 10.78 21.39
N GLU A 184 17.93 9.86 21.26
CA GLU A 184 18.18 8.47 20.83
C GLU A 184 18.02 8.31 19.32
N MET A 185 18.90 7.50 18.72
CA MET A 185 18.79 7.12 17.33
C MET A 185 17.71 6.04 17.17
N ILE A 186 16.68 6.34 16.38
CA ILE A 186 15.56 5.43 16.09
C ILE A 186 15.39 5.22 14.60
N MET A 187 14.83 4.07 14.21
CA MET A 187 14.45 3.83 12.81
C MET A 187 13.05 4.38 12.51
N VAL A 188 12.84 4.81 11.26
CA VAL A 188 11.53 5.23 10.73
C VAL A 188 11.32 4.75 9.30
N GLY A 189 10.05 4.54 8.92
CA GLY A 189 9.65 4.08 7.58
C GLY A 189 9.94 2.60 7.37
N LYS A 190 10.00 2.15 6.11
CA LYS A 190 10.32 0.76 5.79
C LYS A 190 11.70 0.35 6.31
N ILE A 191 11.76 -0.79 7.00
CA ILE A 191 12.98 -1.36 7.55
C ILE A 191 13.11 -2.84 7.19
N ASN A 192 14.29 -3.40 7.43
CA ASN A 192 14.53 -4.82 7.25
C ASN A 192 15.36 -5.41 8.40
N ARG A 193 15.41 -6.74 8.46
CA ARG A 193 16.16 -7.47 9.50
C ARG A 193 17.65 -7.09 9.53
N GLN A 194 18.25 -6.82 8.36
CA GLN A 194 19.64 -6.38 8.29
C GLN A 194 19.85 -5.04 9.02
N GLY A 195 18.86 -4.14 8.98
CA GLY A 195 18.86 -2.89 9.74
C GLY A 195 18.85 -3.13 11.24
N LEU A 196 17.92 -3.97 11.73
CA LEU A 196 17.82 -4.33 13.14
C LEU A 196 19.05 -5.07 13.68
N GLY A 197 19.79 -5.76 12.81
CA GLY A 197 21.05 -6.43 13.14
C GLY A 197 22.27 -5.50 13.27
N LYS A 198 22.11 -4.17 13.19
CA LYS A 198 23.19 -3.18 13.34
C LYS A 198 23.02 -2.34 14.61
N VAL A 199 24.13 -1.82 15.13
CA VAL A 199 24.14 -0.87 16.25
C VAL A 199 23.29 0.37 15.91
N PRO A 200 22.49 0.91 16.85
CA PRO A 200 22.36 0.47 18.26
C PRO A 200 21.37 -0.70 18.49
N TYR A 201 20.61 -1.10 17.47
CA TYR A 201 19.49 -2.05 17.61
C TYR A 201 19.92 -3.51 17.80
N SER A 202 21.13 -3.85 17.35
CA SER A 202 21.68 -5.20 17.42
C SER A 202 21.71 -5.77 18.84
N ASP A 203 21.84 -4.92 19.85
CA ASP A 203 22.05 -5.32 21.24
C ASP A 203 20.84 -6.08 21.78
N TRP A 204 19.64 -5.53 21.62
CA TRP A 204 18.40 -6.21 21.99
C TRP A 204 17.96 -7.23 20.94
N PHE A 205 18.17 -6.92 19.65
CA PHE A 205 17.64 -7.76 18.58
C PHE A 205 18.33 -9.12 18.48
N LEU A 206 19.66 -9.14 18.49
CA LEU A 206 20.42 -10.38 18.37
C LEU A 206 20.32 -11.23 19.64
N ASP A 207 20.29 -10.60 20.82
CA ASP A 207 20.17 -11.32 22.09
C ASP A 207 18.78 -11.95 22.25
N GLY A 208 17.71 -11.18 22.04
CA GLY A 208 16.33 -11.70 22.06
C GLY A 208 16.13 -12.83 21.06
N TYR A 209 16.63 -12.68 19.82
CA TYR A 209 16.55 -13.73 18.80
C TYR A 209 17.33 -15.00 19.19
N LYS A 210 18.53 -14.84 19.75
CA LYS A 210 19.39 -15.96 20.13
C LYS A 210 18.80 -16.76 21.30
N ASN A 211 18.26 -16.06 22.29
CA ASN A 211 17.81 -16.65 23.56
C ASN A 211 16.37 -17.19 23.50
N TYR A 212 15.58 -16.79 22.50
CA TYR A 212 14.24 -17.30 22.32
C TYR A 212 14.22 -18.76 21.87
N LYS A 213 13.35 -19.55 22.51
CA LYS A 213 13.09 -20.96 22.20
C LYS A 213 11.67 -21.09 21.68
N VAL A 214 11.55 -21.51 20.43
CA VAL A 214 10.26 -21.67 19.76
C VAL A 214 9.47 -22.81 20.37
N ASP A 215 8.19 -22.58 20.69
CA ASP A 215 7.24 -23.64 21.02
C ASP A 215 6.77 -24.36 19.74
N GLU A 216 7.58 -25.31 19.30
CA GLU A 216 7.31 -26.13 18.12
C GLU A 216 5.97 -26.88 18.19
N ALA A 217 5.48 -27.20 19.40
CA ALA A 217 4.25 -27.97 19.56
C ALA A 217 3.03 -27.14 19.16
N SER A 218 3.00 -25.86 19.52
CA SER A 218 1.92 -24.92 19.18
C SER A 218 1.85 -24.64 17.67
N LEU A 219 2.99 -24.68 16.98
CA LEU A 219 3.08 -24.40 15.53
C LEU A 219 2.72 -25.59 14.62
N LYS A 220 2.48 -26.79 15.17
CA LYS A 220 2.13 -27.97 14.35
C LYS A 220 0.89 -27.79 13.47
N SER A 221 -0.02 -26.90 13.88
CA SER A 221 -1.30 -26.68 13.21
C SER A 221 -1.24 -25.77 11.97
N ILE A 222 -0.22 -24.92 11.82
CA ILE A 222 -0.17 -23.90 10.75
C ILE A 222 0.69 -24.29 9.54
N GLY A 223 1.40 -25.42 9.61
CA GLY A 223 2.29 -25.87 8.53
C GLY A 223 3.58 -25.03 8.39
N LYS A 224 4.42 -25.37 7.42
CA LYS A 224 5.68 -24.65 7.11
C LYS A 224 5.51 -23.74 5.89
N GLY A 225 6.40 -22.75 5.76
CA GLY A 225 6.49 -21.81 4.64
C GLY A 225 5.47 -20.67 4.73
N LEU A 226 4.20 -20.99 5.04
CA LEU A 226 3.08 -20.04 5.04
C LEU A 226 2.98 -19.22 3.73
N ASN A 227 3.20 -19.87 2.58
CA ASN A 227 3.34 -19.21 1.27
C ASN A 227 2.10 -18.39 0.84
N ASP A 228 0.94 -18.65 1.44
CA ASP A 228 -0.33 -17.94 1.21
C ASP A 228 -0.55 -16.75 2.16
N VAL A 229 0.37 -16.51 3.09
CA VAL A 229 0.26 -15.50 4.15
C VAL A 229 1.26 -14.38 3.92
N GLN A 230 0.76 -13.14 3.77
CA GLN A 230 1.60 -11.94 3.83
C GLN A 230 1.59 -11.40 5.26
N ILE A 231 2.73 -10.88 5.72
CA ILE A 231 2.87 -10.34 7.07
C ILE A 231 3.28 -8.87 6.99
N LEU A 232 2.54 -8.02 7.70
CA LEU A 232 2.90 -6.63 7.94
C LEU A 232 3.28 -6.45 9.41
N VAL A 233 4.38 -5.76 9.68
CA VAL A 233 4.85 -5.46 11.03
C VAL A 233 5.03 -3.97 11.18
N PHE A 234 4.33 -3.38 12.14
CA PHE A 234 4.57 -2.01 12.59
C PHE A 234 5.24 -2.06 13.95
N LEU A 235 6.41 -1.45 14.11
CA LEU A 235 7.16 -1.49 15.37
C LEU A 235 7.79 -0.13 15.69
N GLY A 236 8.16 0.10 16.95
CA GLY A 236 8.98 1.25 17.34
C GLY A 236 10.30 0.76 17.90
N THR A 237 11.44 1.14 17.33
CA THR A 237 12.76 0.69 17.86
C THR A 237 13.06 1.24 19.26
N TRP A 238 12.32 2.25 19.69
CA TRP A 238 12.32 2.86 21.03
C TRP A 238 11.38 2.17 22.03
N CYS A 239 10.50 1.27 21.57
CA CYS A 239 9.47 0.67 22.41
C CYS A 239 9.94 -0.68 22.98
N SER A 240 9.82 -0.87 24.30
CA SER A 240 10.23 -2.09 24.98
C SER A 240 9.54 -3.35 24.46
N ASP A 241 8.23 -3.28 24.17
CA ASP A 241 7.48 -4.43 23.65
C ASP A 241 7.94 -4.78 22.24
N SER A 242 8.33 -3.77 21.45
CA SER A 242 8.88 -3.98 20.11
C SER A 242 10.25 -4.64 20.18
N GLN A 243 11.07 -4.20 21.13
CA GLN A 243 12.39 -4.79 21.40
C GLN A 243 12.29 -6.23 21.91
N LEU A 244 11.21 -6.56 22.64
CA LEU A 244 10.96 -7.91 23.17
C LEU A 244 10.40 -8.85 22.10
N GLU A 245 9.31 -8.47 21.44
CA GLU A 245 8.53 -9.41 20.63
C GLU A 245 9.04 -9.53 19.19
N ALA A 246 9.64 -8.48 18.60
CA ALA A 246 10.14 -8.56 17.23
C ALA A 246 11.22 -9.65 17.05
N PRO A 247 12.25 -9.77 17.91
CA PRO A 247 13.25 -10.83 17.80
C PRO A 247 12.67 -12.24 17.94
N HIS A 248 11.71 -12.42 18.85
CA HIS A 248 11.00 -13.68 19.05
C HIS A 248 10.19 -14.06 17.81
N PHE A 249 9.47 -13.09 17.25
CA PHE A 249 8.72 -13.26 16.02
C PHE A 249 9.60 -13.68 14.85
N PHE A 250 10.76 -13.04 14.66
CA PHE A 250 11.71 -13.45 13.62
C PHE A 250 12.25 -14.87 13.83
N LYS A 251 12.42 -15.31 15.08
CA LYS A 251 12.83 -16.69 15.39
C LYS A 251 11.78 -17.72 14.96
N ILE A 252 10.51 -17.39 15.17
CA ILE A 252 9.38 -18.22 14.74
C ILE A 252 9.30 -18.26 13.20
N LEU A 253 9.41 -17.11 12.53
CA LEU A 253 9.40 -17.05 11.06
C LEU A 253 10.52 -17.89 10.44
N ASP A 254 11.74 -17.81 10.99
CA ASP A 254 12.87 -18.63 10.54
C ASP A 254 12.61 -20.13 10.77
N TYR A 255 12.03 -20.52 11.91
CA TYR A 255 11.67 -21.90 12.20
C TYR A 255 10.63 -22.45 11.20
N LEU A 256 9.65 -21.63 10.85
CA LEU A 256 8.62 -21.97 9.87
C LEU A 256 9.15 -21.98 8.43
N GLY A 257 10.33 -21.39 8.17
CA GLY A 257 10.86 -21.20 6.83
C GLY A 257 10.06 -20.18 6.03
N TYR A 258 9.57 -19.13 6.68
CA TYR A 258 8.79 -18.06 6.06
C TYR A 258 9.62 -17.29 5.03
N ASP A 259 9.01 -16.95 3.90
CA ASP A 259 9.66 -16.15 2.86
C ASP A 259 9.74 -14.67 3.29
N ALA A 260 10.95 -14.18 3.49
CA ALA A 260 11.20 -12.79 3.86
C ALA A 260 10.71 -11.78 2.81
N GLU A 261 10.50 -12.18 1.55
CA GLU A 261 9.91 -11.32 0.52
C GLU A 261 8.41 -11.04 0.76
N GLN A 262 7.74 -11.88 1.56
CA GLN A 262 6.34 -11.70 1.95
C GLN A 262 6.17 -10.88 3.25
N LEU A 263 7.27 -10.53 3.91
CA LEU A 263 7.31 -9.68 5.10
C LEU A 263 7.50 -8.21 4.73
N THR A 264 6.60 -7.33 5.18
CA THR A 264 6.83 -5.88 5.19
C THR A 264 6.95 -5.40 6.62
N MET A 265 7.99 -4.61 6.92
CA MET A 265 8.24 -4.07 8.25
C MET A 265 8.41 -2.56 8.17
N VAL A 266 7.70 -1.84 9.04
CA VAL A 266 7.68 -0.37 9.11
C VAL A 266 7.98 0.04 10.54
N ALA A 267 9.00 0.87 10.70
CA ALA A 267 9.34 1.51 11.97
C ALA A 267 8.60 2.84 12.12
N LEU A 268 8.04 3.08 13.29
CA LEU A 268 7.25 4.27 13.62
C LEU A 268 7.99 5.16 14.63
N SER A 269 7.88 6.47 14.44
CA SER A 269 8.53 7.49 15.27
C SER A 269 7.87 7.62 16.66
N ASN A 270 8.63 7.99 17.71
CA ASN A 270 8.10 8.53 18.97
C ASN A 270 8.30 10.04 19.10
N HIS A 271 8.70 10.74 18.05
CA HIS A 271 8.79 12.19 18.09
C HIS A 271 7.39 12.79 18.36
N PRO A 272 7.21 13.76 19.27
CA PRO A 272 5.89 14.29 19.63
C PRO A 272 5.07 14.79 18.45
N ASP A 273 5.71 15.41 17.46
CA ASP A 273 5.04 15.92 16.26
C ASP A 273 4.61 14.83 15.27
N HIS A 274 5.18 13.62 15.37
CA HIS A 274 4.99 12.50 14.45
C HIS A 274 4.87 11.17 15.21
N TYR A 275 4.10 11.18 16.31
CA TYR A 275 4.02 10.05 17.22
C TYR A 275 3.28 8.87 16.58
N LYS A 276 3.95 7.71 16.51
CA LYS A 276 3.52 6.49 15.83
C LYS A 276 3.21 6.70 14.33
N GLU A 277 3.91 7.66 13.70
CA GLU A 277 3.83 7.88 12.26
C GLU A 277 5.13 7.45 11.56
N SER A 278 4.99 6.99 10.32
CA SER A 278 6.11 6.79 9.40
C SER A 278 6.19 7.95 8.39
N PRO A 279 7.35 8.24 7.79
CA PRO A 279 7.51 9.43 6.95
C PRO A 279 6.68 9.39 5.67
N GLN A 280 6.29 8.20 5.20
CA GLN A 280 5.43 8.00 4.03
C GLN A 280 4.02 7.55 4.43
N HIS A 281 3.70 7.60 5.72
CA HIS A 281 2.41 7.24 6.29
C HIS A 281 1.94 5.81 5.96
N GLU A 282 2.87 4.86 5.90
CA GLU A 282 2.56 3.45 5.68
C GLU A 282 1.60 2.87 6.73
N GLU A 283 1.47 3.48 7.92
CA GLU A 283 0.53 3.10 8.97
C GLU A 283 -0.94 3.44 8.66
N LYS A 284 -1.19 4.40 7.76
CA LYS A 284 -2.56 4.87 7.48
C LYS A 284 -3.40 3.75 6.88
N GLY A 285 -4.60 3.58 7.43
CA GLY A 285 -5.54 2.54 7.03
C GLY A 285 -5.37 1.20 7.75
N TRP A 286 -4.30 1.03 8.54
CA TRP A 286 -4.05 -0.22 9.29
C TRP A 286 -4.50 -0.18 10.76
N ASN A 287 -4.95 0.98 11.24
CA ASN A 287 -5.37 1.22 12.63
C ASN A 287 -4.27 0.81 13.64
N ILE A 288 -3.07 1.39 13.47
CA ILE A 288 -1.93 1.12 14.34
C ILE A 288 -1.98 2.05 15.55
N GLU A 289 -2.63 1.59 16.61
CA GLU A 289 -2.70 2.32 17.87
C GLU A 289 -1.48 2.03 18.76
N ASN A 290 -0.95 0.80 18.71
CA ASN A 290 0.17 0.35 19.51
C ASN A 290 1.23 -0.41 18.71
N VAL A 291 2.43 -0.50 19.28
CA VAL A 291 3.59 -1.16 18.65
C VAL A 291 4.25 -2.13 19.63
N PRO A 292 4.68 -3.32 19.19
CA PRO A 292 4.60 -3.81 17.82
C PRO A 292 3.19 -4.27 17.49
N THR A 293 2.79 -4.18 16.23
CA THR A 293 1.58 -4.81 15.71
C THR A 293 1.97 -5.71 14.55
N PHE A 294 1.66 -7.00 14.66
CA PHE A 294 1.87 -8.01 13.63
C PHE A 294 0.53 -8.31 12.95
N ILE A 295 0.39 -8.05 11.67
CA ILE A 295 -0.85 -8.24 10.89
C ILE A 295 -0.62 -9.34 9.87
N PHE A 296 -1.55 -10.29 9.82
CA PHE A 296 -1.53 -11.42 8.90
C PHE A 296 -2.59 -11.26 7.83
N LEU A 297 -2.19 -11.40 6.56
CA LEU A 297 -3.07 -11.25 5.42
C LEU A 297 -3.13 -12.54 4.60
N ARG A 298 -4.32 -12.94 4.15
CA ARG A 298 -4.52 -13.93 3.09
C ARG A 298 -5.26 -13.28 1.94
N ASN A 299 -4.74 -13.42 0.72
CA ASN A 299 -5.31 -12.80 -0.48
C ASN A 299 -5.55 -11.28 -0.31
N GLY A 300 -4.62 -10.59 0.34
CA GLY A 300 -4.68 -9.15 0.61
C GLY A 300 -5.69 -8.73 1.69
N LYS A 301 -6.40 -9.67 2.32
CA LYS A 301 -7.33 -9.40 3.42
C LYS A 301 -6.74 -9.80 4.75
N GLU A 302 -6.91 -8.95 5.75
CA GLU A 302 -6.52 -9.26 7.11
C GLU A 302 -7.33 -10.43 7.68
N VAL A 303 -6.62 -11.43 8.18
CA VAL A 303 -7.19 -12.61 8.87
C VAL A 303 -7.01 -12.54 10.38
N GLY A 304 -6.11 -11.70 10.86
CA GLY A 304 -5.92 -11.43 12.28
C GLY A 304 -4.65 -10.61 12.53
N ARG A 305 -4.47 -10.20 13.80
CA ARG A 305 -3.30 -9.45 14.26
C ARG A 305 -2.95 -9.77 15.71
N ILE A 306 -1.70 -9.51 16.08
CA ILE A 306 -1.19 -9.51 17.46
C ILE A 306 -0.71 -8.08 17.76
N VAL A 307 -1.12 -7.51 18.90
CA VAL A 307 -0.86 -6.11 19.27
C VAL A 307 -0.13 -6.07 20.61
N GLU A 308 1.02 -5.40 20.64
CA GLU A 308 1.98 -5.27 21.75
C GLU A 308 2.55 -6.61 22.22
N SER A 309 1.73 -7.41 22.91
CA SER A 309 2.11 -8.70 23.47
C SER A 309 1.08 -9.77 23.08
N PRO A 310 1.50 -11.03 22.93
CA PRO A 310 0.56 -12.11 22.65
C PRO A 310 -0.39 -12.36 23.82
N ALA A 311 -1.60 -12.83 23.53
CA ALA A 311 -2.60 -13.22 24.52
C ALA A 311 -2.17 -14.47 25.31
N GLU A 312 -1.55 -15.44 24.64
CA GLU A 312 -0.93 -16.60 25.29
C GLU A 312 0.57 -16.74 24.99
N SER A 313 0.91 -16.83 23.71
CA SER A 313 2.28 -16.78 23.19
C SER A 313 2.21 -16.44 21.70
N LEU A 314 3.30 -15.94 21.12
CA LEU A 314 3.33 -15.64 19.68
C LEU A 314 2.91 -16.86 18.86
N GLU A 315 3.41 -18.05 19.18
CA GLU A 315 3.09 -19.28 18.44
C GLU A 315 1.62 -19.68 18.55
N LYS A 316 1.02 -19.57 19.74
CA LYS A 316 -0.38 -19.95 19.96
C LYS A 316 -1.36 -18.96 19.33
N ASP A 317 -1.03 -17.67 19.40
CA ASP A 317 -1.82 -16.62 18.77
C ASP A 317 -1.73 -16.75 17.24
N MET A 318 -0.52 -16.94 16.69
CA MET A 318 -0.31 -17.26 15.28
C MET A 318 -1.08 -18.52 14.88
N ALA A 319 -1.04 -19.58 15.67
CA ALA A 319 -1.80 -20.81 15.44
C ALA A 319 -3.31 -20.57 15.40
N THR A 320 -3.81 -19.72 16.28
CA THR A 320 -5.24 -19.37 16.32
C THR A 320 -5.68 -18.59 15.10
N ILE A 321 -4.82 -17.68 14.61
CA ILE A 321 -5.09 -16.80 13.45
C ILE A 321 -4.96 -17.57 12.12
N LEU A 322 -3.95 -18.43 12.00
CA LEU A 322 -3.51 -18.98 10.72
C LEU A 322 -3.94 -20.43 10.44
N ARG A 323 -4.51 -21.14 11.42
CA ARG A 323 -4.98 -22.53 11.24
C ARG A 323 -6.03 -22.72 10.14
#